data_AF-A0A2N1MAE7-F1
#
_entry.id   AF-A0A2N1MAE7-F1
#
_cell.length_a   1.000
_cell.length_b   1.000
_cell.length_c   1.000
_cell.angle_alpha   90.00
_cell.angle_beta   90.00
_cell.angle_gamma   90.00
#
_symmetry.space_group_name_H-M   'P 1'
#
loop_
_entity.id
_entity.type
_entity.pdbx_description
1 polymer ?
#
loop_
_entity_poly.entity_id
_entity_poly.type
_entity_poly.pdbx_seq_one_letter_code
_entity_poly.pdbx_strand_id
1 'polypeptide(L)'
;ENNRKNDCSLINIISKSAREGPIKNTNDKFVVLYEKCWQHEPDNRPNINEVILELNFINPEIKDVSTIPPKENEENGKTESLCLPD
;
A
#
# COMPACT_ATOMS: atom_id res chain seq x y z
N GLU A 1 13.37 12.37 24.93
CA GLU A 1 14.30 12.50 23.77
C GLU A 1 13.88 11.78 22.49
N ASN A 2 13.14 10.66 22.51
CA ASN A 2 12.94 9.81 21.33
C ASN A 2 11.93 10.33 20.29
N ASN A 3 11.09 11.33 20.64
CA ASN A 3 10.04 11.81 19.73
C ASN A 3 10.60 12.66 18.56
N ARG A 4 11.62 13.49 18.82
CA ARG A 4 12.18 14.44 17.82
C ARG A 4 12.94 13.76 16.68
N LYS A 5 13.52 12.59 16.93
CA LYS A 5 14.26 11.82 15.92
C LYS A 5 13.30 11.19 14.89
N ASN A 6 12.13 10.78 15.36
CA ASN A 6 11.10 10.17 14.52
C ASN A 6 10.47 11.21 13.59
N ASP A 7 10.28 12.44 14.08
CA ASP A 7 9.76 13.56 13.29
C ASP A 7 10.66 13.90 12.09
N CYS A 8 11.98 14.05 12.31
CA CYS A 8 12.92 14.36 11.23
C CYS A 8 13.04 13.24 10.19
N SER A 9 12.96 11.98 10.62
CA SER A 9 12.97 10.82 9.72
C SER A 9 11.75 10.83 8.80
N LEU A 10 10.56 11.07 9.37
CA LEU A 10 9.31 11.10 8.61
C LEU A 10 9.26 12.27 7.62
N ILE A 11 9.71 13.46 8.02
CA ILE A 11 9.82 14.62 7.14
C ILE A 11 10.69 14.32 5.92
N ASN A 12 11.81 13.61 6.11
CA ASN A 12 12.74 13.25 5.03
C ASN A 12 12.16 12.19 4.07
N ILE A 13 11.29 11.30 4.55
CA ILE A 13 10.60 10.32 3.71
C ILE A 13 9.54 11.04 2.85
N ILE A 14 8.71 11.88 3.48
CA ILE A 14 7.63 12.60 2.80
C ILE A 14 8.18 13.60 1.77
N SER A 15 9.29 14.30 2.09
CA SER A 15 9.92 15.27 1.19
C SER A 15 10.49 14.62 -0.08
N LYS A 16 10.86 13.33 -0.01
CA LYS A 16 11.28 12.51 -1.15
C LYS A 16 10.12 11.90 -1.91
N SER A 17 8.89 12.33 -1.63
CA SER A 17 7.64 11.76 -2.17
C SER A 17 7.45 10.27 -1.87
N ALA A 18 8.21 9.70 -0.94
CA ALA A 18 8.04 8.31 -0.54
C ALA A 18 6.73 8.16 0.25
N ARG A 19 6.10 7.01 0.05
CA ARG A 19 4.83 6.58 0.64
C ARG A 19 4.96 5.14 1.11
N GLU A 20 4.05 4.72 1.95
CA GLU A 20 3.94 3.33 2.37
C GLU A 20 3.63 2.41 1.18
N GLY A 21 4.12 1.18 1.26
CA GLY A 21 3.78 0.15 0.28
C GLY A 21 2.37 -0.42 0.52
N PRO A 22 1.74 -1.04 -0.50
CA PRO A 22 0.46 -1.70 -0.33
C PRO A 22 0.51 -2.81 0.71
N ILE A 23 -0.51 -2.88 1.56
CA ILE A 23 -0.68 -3.99 2.50
C ILE A 23 -1.16 -5.21 1.72
N LYS A 24 -0.55 -6.38 1.98
CA LYS A 24 -0.96 -7.65 1.36
C LYS A 24 -2.48 -7.88 1.53
N ASN A 25 -3.11 -8.43 0.48
CA ASN A 25 -4.56 -8.67 0.41
C ASN A 25 -5.44 -7.42 0.44
N THR A 26 -4.89 -6.22 0.24
CA THR A 26 -5.68 -5.03 -0.02
C THR A 26 -6.23 -5.08 -1.45
N ASN A 27 -7.48 -4.64 -1.66
CA ASN A 27 -8.07 -4.60 -3.00
C ASN A 27 -7.24 -3.69 -3.93
N ASP A 28 -6.78 -4.22 -5.06
CA ASP A 28 -5.92 -3.49 -6.01
C ASP A 28 -6.54 -2.16 -6.48
N LYS A 29 -7.87 -2.10 -6.64
CA LYS A 29 -8.55 -0.86 -7.03
C LYS A 29 -8.50 0.18 -5.91
N PHE A 30 -8.58 -0.26 -4.66
CA PHE A 30 -8.41 0.61 -3.50
C PHE A 30 -6.96 1.10 -3.39
N VAL A 31 -5.98 0.24 -3.70
CA VAL A 31 -4.57 0.62 -3.80
C VAL A 31 -4.37 1.75 -4.79
N VAL A 32 -4.83 1.56 -6.03
CA VAL A 32 -4.76 2.59 -7.07
C VAL A 32 -5.45 3.88 -6.64
N LEU A 33 -6.57 3.79 -5.92
CA LEU A 33 -7.31 4.97 -5.46
C LEU A 33 -6.52 5.77 -4.41
N TYR A 34 -6.04 5.15 -3.33
CA TYR A 34 -5.29 5.90 -2.32
C TYR A 34 -3.96 6.40 -2.90
N GLU A 35 -3.39 5.69 -3.87
CA GLU A 35 -2.18 6.13 -4.56
C GLU A 35 -2.38 7.42 -5.38
N LYS A 36 -3.58 7.61 -5.94
CA LYS A 36 -3.97 8.89 -6.57
C LYS A 36 -4.21 9.98 -5.52
N CYS A 37 -4.78 9.64 -4.37
CA CYS A 37 -5.10 10.61 -3.31
C CYS A 37 -3.86 11.28 -2.70
N TRP A 38 -2.71 10.60 -2.67
CA TRP A 38 -1.50 11.11 -2.00
C TRP A 38 -0.39 11.57 -2.96
N GLN A 39 -0.74 11.82 -4.22
CA GLN A 39 0.18 12.36 -5.24
C GLN A 39 0.90 13.60 -4.70
N HIS A 40 2.17 13.74 -5.06
CA HIS A 40 3.00 14.85 -4.58
C HIS A 40 2.39 16.20 -4.98
N GLU A 41 2.10 16.35 -6.28
CA GLU A 41 1.41 17.50 -6.85
C GLU A 41 -0.06 17.55 -6.38
N PRO A 42 -0.49 18.61 -5.68
CA PRO A 42 -1.86 18.74 -5.18
C PRO A 42 -2.91 18.71 -6.28
N ASP A 43 -2.62 19.30 -7.43
CA ASP A 43 -3.55 19.41 -8.56
C ASP A 43 -3.83 18.05 -9.23
N ASN A 44 -2.96 17.06 -9.02
CA ASN A 44 -3.14 15.70 -9.53
C ASN A 44 -4.02 14.84 -8.61
N ARG A 45 -4.40 15.34 -7.43
CA ARG A 45 -5.22 14.60 -6.48
C ARG A 45 -6.68 14.68 -6.89
N PRO A 46 -7.42 13.56 -6.80
CA PRO A 46 -8.85 13.58 -7.04
C PRO A 46 -9.57 14.42 -5.98
N ASN A 47 -10.66 15.06 -6.38
CA ASN A 47 -11.55 15.72 -5.42
C ASN A 47 -12.40 14.69 -4.67
N ILE A 48 -12.99 15.10 -3.55
CA ILE A 48 -13.73 14.17 -2.68
C ILE A 48 -14.90 13.46 -3.38
N ASN A 49 -15.54 14.10 -4.37
CA ASN A 49 -16.64 13.47 -5.10
C ASN A 49 -16.12 12.36 -6.02
N GLU A 50 -14.97 12.55 -6.68
CA GLU A 50 -14.32 11.51 -7.48
C GLU A 50 -13.91 10.32 -6.62
N VAL A 51 -13.36 10.58 -5.43
CA VAL A 51 -13.02 9.51 -4.47
C VAL A 51 -14.26 8.71 -4.06
N ILE A 52 -15.37 9.37 -3.72
CA ILE A 52 -16.62 8.71 -3.36
C ILE A 52 -17.16 7.87 -4.54
N LEU A 53 -17.12 8.41 -5.76
CA LEU A 53 -17.55 7.69 -6.96
C LEU A 53 -16.72 6.41 -7.15
N GLU A 54 -15.40 6.51 -7.13
CA GLU A 54 -14.50 5.35 -7.27
C GLU A 54 -14.74 4.31 -6.16
N LEU A 55 -14.89 4.74 -4.91
CA LEU A 55 -15.20 3.84 -3.79
C LEU A 55 -16.50 3.06 -4.00
N ASN A 56 -17.54 3.67 -4.57
CA ASN A 56 -18.80 2.99 -4.85
C ASN A 56 -18.66 1.87 -5.91
N PHE A 57 -17.64 1.94 -6.77
CA PHE A 57 -17.35 0.90 -7.78
C PHE A 57 -16.35 -0.17 -7.29
N ILE A 58 -15.70 0.06 -6.15
CA ILE A 58 -14.80 -0.91 -5.53
C ILE A 58 -15.66 -1.90 -4.74
N ASN A 59 -15.72 -3.14 -5.20
CA ASN A 59 -16.39 -4.19 -4.46
C ASN A 59 -15.61 -4.48 -3.16
N PRO A 60 -16.27 -4.55 -1.99
CA PRO A 60 -15.60 -4.81 -0.72
C PRO A 60 -15.02 -6.23 -0.61
N GLU A 61 -15.46 -7.16 -1.47
CA GLU A 61 -14.93 -8.52 -1.45
C GLU A 61 -13.55 -8.59 -2.10
N ILE A 62 -12.55 -8.87 -1.28
CA ILE A 62 -11.28 -9.46 -1.69
C ILE A 62 -11.64 -10.82 -2.29
N LYS A 63 -11.31 -11.06 -3.57
CA LYS A 63 -11.38 -12.41 -4.12
C LYS A 63 -10.36 -13.25 -3.36
N ASP A 64 -10.81 -13.97 -2.34
CA ASP A 64 -9.99 -14.97 -1.67
C ASP A 64 -9.39 -15.88 -2.73
N VAL A 65 -8.09 -15.75 -2.95
CA VAL A 65 -7.29 -16.75 -3.65
C VAL A 65 -7.08 -17.94 -2.70
N SER A 66 -8.20 -18.55 -2.27
CA SER A 66 -8.24 -19.75 -1.43
C SER A 66 -8.86 -20.94 -2.18
N THR A 67 -8.88 -20.90 -3.51
CA THR A 67 -9.18 -22.08 -4.34
C THR A 67 -8.14 -22.23 -5.44
N ILE A 68 -6.87 -22.30 -5.05
CA ILE A 68 -5.87 -23.03 -5.82
C ILE A 68 -5.74 -24.40 -5.12
N PRO A 69 -6.20 -25.52 -5.72
CA PRO A 69 -5.90 -26.83 -5.16
C PRO A 69 -4.38 -27.02 -5.15
N PRO A 70 -3.80 -27.70 -4.12
CA PRO A 70 -2.37 -27.87 -4.01
C PRO A 70 -1.83 -28.58 -5.25
N LYS A 71 -0.98 -27.91 -6.02
CA LYS A 71 0.00 -28.60 -6.85
C LYS A 71 1.32 -28.54 -6.11
N GLU A 72 1.67 -29.69 -5.53
CA GLU A 72 2.99 -29.97 -4.98
C GLU A 72 4.03 -30.06 -6.11
N ASN A 73 5.27 -29.75 -5.70
CA ASN A 73 6.59 -29.84 -6.34
C ASN A 73 7.02 -28.68 -7.30
N GLU A 74 8.23 -28.13 -7.25
CA GLU A 74 9.47 -28.50 -6.57
C GLU A 74 10.42 -27.26 -6.45
N GLU A 75 11.02 -27.12 -5.27
CA GLU A 75 12.29 -26.49 -4.86
C GLU A 75 13.09 -25.57 -5.81
N ASN A 76 13.34 -24.31 -5.39
CA ASN A 76 14.72 -23.80 -5.19
C ASN A 76 14.69 -22.49 -4.37
N GLY A 77 15.50 -22.44 -3.32
CA GLY A 77 15.42 -21.45 -2.25
C GLY A 77 16.19 -20.14 -2.47
N LYS A 78 15.76 -19.11 -1.75
CA LYS A 78 16.60 -18.34 -0.82
C LYS A 78 15.73 -17.38 -0.02
N THR A 79 15.60 -17.69 1.27
CA THR A 79 15.11 -16.80 2.32
C THR A 79 16.11 -15.68 2.57
N GLU A 80 15.68 -14.43 2.48
CA GLU A 80 16.15 -13.37 3.38
C GLU A 80 14.94 -12.56 3.85
N SER A 81 14.51 -12.91 5.06
CA SER A 81 13.70 -12.07 5.93
C SER A 81 14.59 -10.96 6.48
N LEU A 82 14.29 -9.71 6.19
CA LEU A 82 14.70 -8.58 7.01
C LEU A 82 13.47 -7.69 7.27
N CYS A 83 12.63 -8.15 8.19
CA CYS A 83 12.09 -7.21 9.17
C CYS A 83 13.26 -6.72 10.02
N LEU A 84 13.39 -5.42 10.22
CA LEU A 84 14.11 -4.89 11.37
C LEU A 84 13.21 -3.91 12.14
N PRO A 85 13.33 -3.88 13.48
CA PRO A 85 12.31 -3.38 14.39
C PRO A 85 12.57 -1.96 14.89
N ASP A 86 11.52 -1.45 15.56
CA ASP A 86 11.34 -0.25 16.40
C ASP A 86 11.70 1.14 15.85
#